data_AF-A0A6C2UHT9-F1
#
_entry.id   AF-A0A6C2UHT9-F1
#
_cell.length_a   1.000
_cell.length_b   1.000
_cell.length_c   1.000
_cell.angle_alpha   90.00
_cell.angle_beta   90.00
_cell.angle_gamma   90.00
#
_symmetry.space_group_name_H-M   'P 1'
#
loop_
_entity.id
_entity.type
_entity.pdbx_description
1 polymer ?
#
loop_
_entity_poly.entity_id
_entity_poly.type
_entity_poly.pdbx_seq_one_letter_code
_entity_poly.pdbx_strand_id
1 'polypeptide(L)'
;MIGILFATQMEAQPFLDRGAPEGTVVAISGMGLEAARIATEKLVKEDGCTTIINAGVCGALNNRLERGAVYRVSMVSIEELKAAVNVGIGIGLKRLVSVEEPVFEPERKKELSKYGELVDMEGYAVARVCEEHSVPCIMIKGVTDFGDGNGKEDIQTHIAPVSETVAEAVFQVVDGASSSVPCATEQEAPSTLMKKLHSFTKVEHTIFSLPLLFAGAWIGAEGKCPPLATLLLIVLVGVGARTFGMAINRILDKNIDAKNPRTQNRELAAGTLSMAQGYGVALVGIVLYFLGCALLGPAVLKFSLVPLIPLSLYSLLKRFTTLCHYGIGVCMATAPIGAFVAVTNSLAFPPVLLLLALFTFCWISGFDIIYALLDIDFDRANKVRSIPAALGASKAQLVAALTHLISFAALVLLWMSVGGMLSFVALLVSAGAFGAAYLQSIPVGVRFFPISAIAGIAGALVVLLGG
;
A
#
# COMPACT_ATOMS: atom_id res chain seq x y z
N MET A 1 3.84 0.98 30.77
CA MET A 1 3.00 -0.23 30.99
C MET A 1 1.92 -0.27 29.93
N ILE A 2 1.53 -1.46 29.48
CA ILE A 2 0.49 -1.65 28.46
C ILE A 2 -0.81 -2.04 29.16
N GLY A 3 -1.86 -1.26 28.98
CA GLY A 3 -3.20 -1.60 29.47
C GLY A 3 -3.91 -2.48 28.45
N ILE A 4 -4.45 -3.62 28.86
CA ILE A 4 -5.22 -4.53 27.99
C ILE A 4 -6.64 -4.56 28.51
N LEU A 5 -7.60 -4.12 27.69
CA LEU A 5 -8.99 -3.99 28.06
C LEU A 5 -9.86 -4.98 27.29
N PHE A 6 -10.54 -5.86 28.02
CA PHE A 6 -11.57 -6.76 27.52
C PHE A 6 -12.96 -6.34 28.01
N ALA A 7 -14.00 -6.63 27.24
CA ALA A 7 -15.38 -6.29 27.64
C ALA A 7 -15.90 -7.26 28.70
N THR A 8 -15.61 -8.56 28.57
CA THR A 8 -16.14 -9.62 29.45
C THR A 8 -15.05 -10.55 29.98
N GLN A 9 -15.34 -11.24 31.09
CA GLN A 9 -14.45 -12.28 31.64
C GLN A 9 -14.21 -13.40 30.64
N MET A 10 -15.23 -13.75 29.85
CA MET A 10 -15.14 -14.83 28.86
C MET A 10 -14.14 -14.50 27.74
N GLU A 11 -14.08 -13.25 27.32
CA GLU A 11 -13.10 -12.78 26.34
C GLU A 11 -11.68 -12.74 26.90
N ALA A 12 -11.55 -12.36 28.18
CA ALA A 12 -10.25 -12.23 28.85
C ALA A 12 -9.65 -13.58 29.26
N GLN A 13 -10.49 -14.60 29.52
CA GLN A 13 -10.06 -15.86 30.13
C GLN A 13 -8.92 -16.55 29.37
N PRO A 14 -8.96 -16.71 28.03
CA PRO A 14 -7.86 -17.33 27.29
C PRO A 14 -6.53 -16.57 27.40
N PHE A 15 -6.58 -15.25 27.56
CA PHE A 15 -5.39 -14.42 27.77
C PHE A 15 -4.85 -14.57 29.20
N LEU A 16 -5.75 -14.56 30.19
CA LEU A 16 -5.40 -14.71 31.60
C LEU A 16 -4.82 -16.09 31.91
N ASP A 17 -5.38 -17.16 31.33
CA ASP A 17 -4.92 -18.54 31.52
C ASP A 17 -3.49 -18.76 31.03
N ARG A 18 -3.06 -17.99 30.03
CA ARG A 18 -1.70 -18.00 29.48
C ARG A 18 -0.68 -17.21 30.32
N GLY A 19 -1.15 -16.40 31.27
CA GLY A 19 -0.33 -15.53 32.10
C GLY A 19 0.01 -14.22 31.42
N ALA A 20 -0.45 -13.10 31.99
CA ALA A 20 -0.21 -11.78 31.43
C ALA A 20 1.30 -11.43 31.43
N PRO A 21 1.88 -10.94 30.31
CA PRO A 21 3.29 -10.56 30.24
C PRO A 21 3.68 -9.48 31.25
N GLU A 22 4.94 -9.44 31.67
CA GLU A 22 5.44 -8.37 32.55
C GLU A 22 5.23 -6.98 31.94
N GLY A 23 4.81 -6.02 32.78
CA GLY A 23 4.52 -4.66 32.35
C GLY A 23 3.17 -4.48 31.66
N THR A 24 2.29 -5.48 31.70
CA THR A 24 0.89 -5.38 31.29
C THR A 24 -0.06 -5.23 32.49
N VAL A 25 -1.14 -4.47 32.31
CA VAL A 25 -2.25 -4.35 33.26
C VAL A 25 -3.53 -4.77 32.54
N VAL A 26 -4.18 -5.83 32.98
CA VAL A 26 -5.42 -6.32 32.37
C VAL A 26 -6.62 -5.77 33.13
N ALA A 27 -7.59 -5.19 32.42
CA ALA A 27 -8.86 -4.77 32.97
C ALA A 27 -10.03 -5.35 32.18
N ILE A 28 -11.12 -5.65 32.89
CA ILE A 28 -12.38 -6.11 32.32
C ILE A 28 -13.40 -5.03 32.59
N SER A 29 -13.88 -4.35 31.54
CA SER A 29 -14.73 -3.16 31.69
C SER A 29 -16.18 -3.49 32.04
N GLY A 30 -16.69 -4.61 31.54
CA GLY A 30 -18.12 -4.76 31.28
C GLY A 30 -18.48 -4.26 29.86
N MET A 31 -19.65 -4.66 29.38
CA MET A 31 -20.13 -4.27 28.04
C MET A 31 -20.69 -2.85 28.03
N GLY A 32 -20.48 -2.14 26.92
CA GLY A 32 -21.04 -0.81 26.68
C GLY A 32 -20.09 0.36 26.92
N LEU A 33 -20.47 1.51 26.37
CA LEU A 33 -19.61 2.70 26.24
C LEU A 33 -19.14 3.27 27.57
N GLU A 34 -20.06 3.44 28.54
CA GLU A 34 -19.72 4.09 29.82
C GLU A 34 -18.81 3.22 30.69
N ALA A 35 -19.06 1.90 30.70
CA ALA A 35 -18.24 0.93 31.40
C ALA A 35 -16.81 0.89 30.81
N ALA A 36 -16.71 0.87 29.47
CA ALA A 36 -15.44 0.93 28.75
C ALA A 36 -14.68 2.25 28.99
N ARG A 37 -15.39 3.39 29.03
CA ARG A 37 -14.81 4.70 29.32
C ARG A 37 -14.16 4.74 30.70
N ILE A 38 -14.92 4.37 31.74
CA ILE A 38 -14.45 4.38 33.14
C ILE A 38 -13.22 3.47 33.30
N ALA A 39 -13.28 2.26 32.76
CA ALA A 39 -12.17 1.32 32.86
C ALA A 39 -10.92 1.81 32.10
N THR A 40 -11.09 2.43 30.93
CA THR A 40 -9.97 3.00 30.17
C THR A 40 -9.36 4.20 30.89
N GLU A 41 -10.19 5.07 31.47
CA GLU A 41 -9.70 6.21 32.27
C GLU A 41 -8.88 5.75 33.46
N LYS A 42 -9.30 4.69 34.15
CA LYS A 42 -8.55 4.09 35.23
C LYS A 42 -7.18 3.58 34.75
N LEU A 43 -7.14 2.81 33.66
CA LEU A 43 -5.89 2.30 33.09
C LEU A 43 -4.91 3.43 32.75
N VAL A 44 -5.40 4.53 32.19
CA VAL A 44 -4.58 5.67 31.77
C VAL A 44 -4.15 6.54 32.96
N LYS A 45 -5.08 6.93 33.84
CA LYS A 45 -4.84 7.93 34.90
C LYS A 45 -4.31 7.32 36.19
N GLU A 46 -4.86 6.19 36.61
CA GLU A 46 -4.50 5.55 37.89
C GLU A 46 -3.36 4.56 37.69
N ASP A 47 -3.46 3.68 36.69
CA ASP A 47 -2.45 2.64 36.44
C ASP A 47 -1.28 3.13 35.58
N GLY A 48 -1.36 4.35 35.01
CA GLY A 48 -0.28 4.97 34.25
C GLY A 48 0.09 4.23 32.96
N CYS A 49 -0.88 3.58 32.30
CA CYS A 49 -0.66 2.87 31.05
C CYS A 49 -0.34 3.85 29.91
N THR A 50 0.75 3.57 29.20
CA THR A 50 1.27 4.40 28.11
C THR A 50 0.81 3.93 26.73
N THR A 51 0.06 2.83 26.67
CA THR A 51 -0.57 2.26 25.47
C THR A 51 -1.74 1.42 25.92
N ILE A 52 -2.86 1.51 25.21
CA ILE A 52 -4.07 0.71 25.49
C ILE A 52 -4.32 -0.24 24.32
N ILE A 53 -4.51 -1.52 24.63
CA ILE A 53 -4.98 -2.54 23.70
C ILE A 53 -6.42 -2.87 24.08
N ASN A 54 -7.39 -2.52 23.23
CA ASN A 54 -8.75 -3.04 23.37
C ASN A 54 -8.89 -4.33 22.57
N ALA A 55 -9.12 -5.42 23.28
CA ALA A 55 -9.21 -6.75 22.71
C ALA A 55 -10.56 -7.36 23.06
N GLY A 56 -11.17 -8.06 22.10
CA GLY A 56 -12.46 -8.69 22.35
C GLY A 56 -13.12 -9.20 21.08
N VAL A 57 -14.34 -9.67 21.24
CA VAL A 57 -15.17 -10.13 20.12
C VAL A 57 -16.00 -8.98 19.54
N CYS A 58 -16.45 -9.14 18.30
CA CYS A 58 -17.27 -8.19 17.58
C CYS A 58 -18.15 -8.91 16.55
N GLY A 59 -19.22 -8.24 16.13
CA GLY A 59 -20.07 -8.70 15.04
C GLY A 59 -19.56 -8.21 13.68
N ALA A 60 -19.81 -8.99 12.62
CA ALA A 60 -19.61 -8.52 11.26
C ALA A 60 -20.88 -7.84 10.72
N LEU A 61 -20.70 -6.69 10.07
CA LEU A 61 -21.78 -5.93 9.43
C LEU A 61 -22.06 -6.37 7.98
N ASN A 62 -21.20 -7.22 7.41
CA ASN A 62 -21.37 -7.79 6.08
C ASN A 62 -20.77 -9.20 5.97
N ASN A 63 -21.22 -9.97 4.96
CA ASN A 63 -20.81 -11.36 4.75
C ASN A 63 -19.47 -11.51 4.01
N ARG A 64 -18.64 -10.45 3.93
CA ARG A 64 -17.32 -10.51 3.28
C ARG A 64 -16.19 -10.80 4.26
N LEU A 65 -16.48 -10.78 5.56
CA LEU A 65 -15.54 -11.14 6.61
C LEU A 65 -15.69 -12.62 6.95
N GLU A 66 -14.63 -13.23 7.48
CA GLU A 66 -14.65 -14.64 7.87
C GLU A 66 -14.99 -14.75 9.37
N ARG A 67 -15.87 -15.70 9.75
CA ARG A 67 -16.11 -16.03 11.17
C ARG A 67 -14.82 -16.59 11.77
N GLY A 68 -14.51 -16.23 13.01
CA GLY A 68 -13.27 -16.65 13.66
C GLY A 68 -12.06 -15.77 13.31
N ALA A 69 -12.15 -14.95 12.26
CA ALA A 69 -11.04 -14.07 11.90
C ALA A 69 -10.88 -12.92 12.90
N VAL A 70 -9.63 -12.60 13.19
CA VAL A 70 -9.25 -11.47 14.04
C VAL A 70 -8.72 -10.34 13.17
N TYR A 71 -9.26 -9.15 13.38
CA TYR A 71 -8.89 -7.97 12.64
C TYR A 71 -8.35 -6.88 13.55
N ARG A 72 -7.42 -6.10 13.00
CA ARG A 72 -7.03 -4.82 13.57
C ARG A 72 -7.90 -3.70 13.01
N VAL A 73 -8.20 -2.71 13.84
CA VAL A 73 -9.07 -1.58 13.48
C VAL A 73 -8.22 -0.35 13.13
N SER A 74 -8.62 0.39 12.10
CA SER A 74 -8.02 1.68 11.75
C SER A 74 -8.82 2.86 12.28
N MET A 75 -10.13 2.72 12.35
CA MET A 75 -11.03 3.80 12.71
C MET A 75 -12.25 3.25 13.44
N VAL A 76 -12.67 3.96 14.47
CA VAL A 76 -13.92 3.67 15.19
C VAL A 76 -14.86 4.85 15.08
N SER A 77 -16.14 4.58 14.83
CA SER A 77 -17.22 5.57 14.81
C SER A 77 -18.36 5.14 15.73
N ILE A 78 -19.10 6.09 16.28
CA ILE A 78 -20.37 5.83 16.95
C ILE A 78 -21.52 6.22 16.02
N GLU A 79 -22.65 5.53 16.10
CA GLU A 79 -23.77 5.77 15.19
C GLU A 79 -24.39 7.17 15.36
N GLU A 80 -24.54 7.64 16.60
CA GLU A 80 -25.33 8.82 16.95
C GLU A 80 -24.57 10.15 16.74
N LEU A 81 -23.25 10.11 16.83
CA LEU A 81 -22.37 11.25 16.60
C LEU A 81 -21.53 10.93 15.37
N LYS A 82 -21.56 11.79 14.35
CA LYS A 82 -20.71 11.69 13.14
C LYS A 82 -19.20 11.90 13.43
N ALA A 83 -18.72 11.38 14.56
CA ALA A 83 -17.37 11.48 15.06
C ALA A 83 -16.65 10.15 14.84
N ALA A 84 -15.41 10.22 14.39
CA ALA A 84 -14.57 9.05 14.16
C ALA A 84 -13.19 9.29 14.75
N VAL A 85 -12.64 8.28 15.42
CA VAL A 85 -11.31 8.31 16.03
C VAL A 85 -10.41 7.35 15.28
N ASN A 86 -9.24 7.83 14.84
CA ASN A 86 -8.25 7.00 14.19
C ASN A 86 -7.39 6.28 15.25
N VAL A 87 -7.39 4.95 15.18
CA VAL A 87 -6.66 4.08 16.13
C VAL A 87 -5.57 3.27 15.43
N GLY A 88 -5.34 3.45 14.14
CA GLY A 88 -4.30 2.70 13.43
C GLY A 88 -4.18 2.99 11.94
N ILE A 89 -2.97 2.79 11.41
CA ILE A 89 -2.65 2.98 9.98
C ILE A 89 -2.03 1.68 9.46
N GLY A 90 -2.58 1.12 8.38
CA GLY A 90 -2.14 -0.17 7.83
C GLY A 90 -3.06 -0.69 6.73
N ILE A 91 -2.51 -1.54 5.86
CA ILE A 91 -3.28 -2.23 4.81
C ILE A 91 -4.02 -3.40 5.48
N GLY A 92 -5.31 -3.57 5.17
CA GLY A 92 -6.13 -4.65 5.73
C GLY A 92 -6.86 -4.31 7.04
N LEU A 93 -6.61 -3.13 7.62
CA LEU A 93 -7.35 -2.65 8.79
C LEU A 93 -8.83 -2.42 8.48
N LYS A 94 -9.70 -2.73 9.44
CA LYS A 94 -11.16 -2.58 9.32
C LYS A 94 -11.67 -1.32 10.03
N ARG A 95 -12.85 -0.83 9.63
CA ARG A 95 -13.59 0.21 10.35
C ARG A 95 -14.60 -0.44 11.28
N LEU A 96 -14.62 0.03 12.52
CA LEU A 96 -15.49 -0.46 13.59
C LEU A 96 -16.56 0.57 13.89
N VAL A 97 -17.79 0.11 14.12
CA VAL A 97 -18.90 0.95 14.58
C VAL A 97 -19.29 0.51 15.99
N SER A 98 -19.30 1.42 16.95
CA SER A 98 -19.80 1.12 18.29
C SER A 98 -21.26 1.53 18.44
N VAL A 99 -22.05 0.68 19.09
CA VAL A 99 -23.50 0.84 19.33
C VAL A 99 -23.84 0.70 20.81
N GLU A 100 -24.98 1.24 21.24
CA GLU A 100 -25.43 1.16 22.64
C GLU A 100 -26.11 -0.17 22.97
N GLU A 101 -26.71 -0.83 21.98
CA GLU A 101 -27.41 -2.10 22.14
C GLU A 101 -26.87 -3.15 21.15
N PRO A 102 -26.82 -4.44 21.53
CA PRO A 102 -26.39 -5.51 20.64
C PRO A 102 -27.27 -5.61 19.39
N VAL A 103 -26.64 -5.61 18.21
CA VAL A 103 -27.36 -5.63 16.94
C VAL A 103 -27.42 -7.05 16.37
N PHE A 104 -28.62 -7.62 16.31
CA PHE A 104 -28.86 -8.95 15.73
C PHE A 104 -29.63 -8.91 14.40
N GLU A 105 -30.35 -7.83 14.14
CA GLU A 105 -31.26 -7.70 13.01
C GLU A 105 -30.50 -7.45 11.70
N PRO A 106 -30.77 -8.23 10.63
CA PRO A 106 -30.08 -8.07 9.35
C PRO A 106 -30.20 -6.68 8.73
N GLU A 107 -31.39 -6.06 8.78
CA GLU A 107 -31.62 -4.72 8.25
C GLU A 107 -30.79 -3.67 9.01
N ARG A 108 -30.74 -3.79 10.34
CA ARG A 108 -29.95 -2.88 11.19
C ARG A 108 -28.44 -3.02 10.91
N LYS A 109 -27.92 -4.23 10.76
CA LYS A 109 -26.51 -4.46 10.37
C LYS A 109 -26.22 -3.89 8.98
N LYS A 110 -27.15 -4.01 8.04
CA LYS A 110 -27.02 -3.44 6.69
C LYS A 110 -26.98 -1.91 6.72
N GLU A 111 -27.75 -1.25 7.57
CA GLU A 111 -27.65 0.19 7.79
C GLU A 111 -26.26 0.61 8.29
N LEU A 112 -25.78 -0.08 9.32
CA LEU A 112 -24.47 0.18 9.94
C LEU A 112 -23.30 -0.12 8.99
N SER A 113 -23.46 -1.05 8.05
CA SER A 113 -22.43 -1.42 7.07
C SER A 113 -21.96 -0.25 6.18
N LYS A 114 -22.75 0.85 6.13
CA LYS A 114 -22.36 2.09 5.46
C LYS A 114 -21.20 2.80 6.16
N TYR A 115 -21.06 2.59 7.47
CA TYR A 115 -20.11 3.30 8.33
C TYR A 115 -18.89 2.44 8.67
N GLY A 116 -19.04 1.11 8.74
CA GLY A 116 -17.92 0.21 8.98
C GLY A 116 -18.16 -1.23 8.55
N GLU A 117 -17.15 -2.07 8.75
CA GLU A 117 -17.23 -3.51 8.49
C GLU A 117 -17.51 -4.34 9.76
N LEU A 118 -17.15 -3.81 10.93
CA LEU A 118 -17.29 -4.46 12.24
C LEU A 118 -18.23 -3.65 13.14
N VAL A 119 -18.86 -4.32 14.12
CA VAL A 119 -19.67 -3.68 15.16
C VAL A 119 -19.34 -4.22 16.55
N ASP A 120 -19.21 -3.31 17.53
CA ASP A 120 -19.04 -3.63 18.97
C ASP A 120 -19.79 -2.63 19.85
N MET A 121 -19.56 -2.63 21.17
CA MET A 121 -20.23 -1.70 22.09
C MET A 121 -19.25 -0.80 22.88
N GLU A 122 -17.94 -1.03 22.76
CA GLU A 122 -16.93 -0.42 23.62
C GLU A 122 -15.94 0.45 22.84
N GLY A 123 -15.60 0.05 21.61
CA GLY A 123 -14.46 0.57 20.87
C GLY A 123 -14.39 2.10 20.84
N TYR A 124 -15.49 2.77 20.55
CA TYR A 124 -15.53 4.23 20.43
C TYR A 124 -15.14 4.92 21.74
N ALA A 125 -15.68 4.46 22.88
CA ALA A 125 -15.39 5.04 24.18
C ALA A 125 -13.90 4.87 24.54
N VAL A 126 -13.33 3.69 24.27
CA VAL A 126 -11.91 3.42 24.51
C VAL A 126 -11.03 4.31 23.64
N ALA A 127 -11.33 4.38 22.34
CA ALA A 127 -10.58 5.20 21.41
C ALA A 127 -10.60 6.68 21.82
N ARG A 128 -11.75 7.17 22.27
CA ARG A 128 -11.92 8.57 22.63
C ARG A 128 -11.12 8.97 23.87
N VAL A 129 -11.13 8.15 24.92
CA VAL A 129 -10.30 8.38 26.11
C VAL A 129 -8.81 8.37 25.73
N CYS A 130 -8.39 7.42 24.89
CA CYS A 130 -7.00 7.34 24.43
C CYS A 130 -6.59 8.59 23.64
N GLU A 131 -7.44 9.07 22.72
CA GLU A 131 -7.20 10.29 21.94
C GLU A 131 -7.08 11.52 22.85
N GLU A 132 -8.00 11.70 23.80
CA GLU A 132 -8.01 12.82 24.74
C GLU A 132 -6.75 12.87 25.61
N HIS A 133 -6.20 11.70 25.94
CA HIS A 133 -4.97 11.57 26.73
C HIS A 133 -3.69 11.40 25.89
N SER A 134 -3.78 11.47 24.56
CA SER A 134 -2.65 11.22 23.64
C SER A 134 -1.95 9.87 23.88
N VAL A 135 -2.71 8.86 24.28
CA VAL A 135 -2.24 7.49 24.49
C VAL A 135 -2.51 6.66 23.23
N PRO A 136 -1.53 5.95 22.67
CA PRO A 136 -1.75 5.03 21.56
C PRO A 136 -2.81 3.98 21.91
N CYS A 137 -3.82 3.85 21.04
CA CYS A 137 -4.86 2.83 21.15
C CYS A 137 -4.67 1.79 20.04
N ILE A 138 -4.63 0.51 20.39
CA ILE A 138 -4.61 -0.60 19.44
C ILE A 138 -5.88 -1.40 19.66
N MET A 139 -6.58 -1.77 18.60
CA MET A 139 -7.78 -2.59 18.70
C MET A 139 -7.64 -3.88 17.94
N ILE A 140 -7.98 -4.98 18.61
CA ILE A 140 -7.92 -6.35 18.12
C ILE A 140 -9.31 -6.96 18.32
N LYS A 141 -10.02 -7.21 17.21
CA LYS A 141 -11.43 -7.59 17.25
C LYS A 141 -11.65 -8.89 16.47
N GLY A 142 -12.11 -9.93 17.18
CA GLY A 142 -12.45 -11.23 16.60
C GLY A 142 -13.91 -11.30 16.18
N VAL A 143 -14.20 -11.86 15.00
CA VAL A 143 -15.59 -11.93 14.47
C VAL A 143 -16.33 -13.16 14.98
N THR A 144 -17.41 -12.96 15.73
CA THR A 144 -18.24 -14.04 16.29
C THR A 144 -19.46 -14.40 15.46
N ASP A 145 -20.09 -13.44 14.78
CA ASP A 145 -21.39 -13.63 14.14
C ASP A 145 -21.56 -12.82 12.85
N PHE A 146 -22.44 -13.32 11.95
CA PHE A 146 -22.87 -12.63 10.73
C PHE A 146 -24.25 -11.99 10.88
N GLY A 147 -24.64 -11.15 9.92
CA GLY A 147 -25.96 -10.52 9.89
C GLY A 147 -27.08 -11.40 9.35
N ASP A 148 -27.07 -12.69 9.66
CA ASP A 148 -28.01 -13.70 9.16
C ASP A 148 -29.13 -14.05 10.16
N GLY A 149 -29.25 -13.32 11.28
CA GLY A 149 -30.37 -13.44 12.21
C GLY A 149 -30.21 -14.51 13.30
N ASN A 150 -29.12 -15.29 13.31
CA ASN A 150 -28.80 -16.30 14.34
C ASN A 150 -27.79 -15.81 15.40
N GLY A 151 -27.56 -14.51 15.49
CA GLY A 151 -26.42 -13.95 16.24
C GLY A 151 -26.33 -14.34 17.73
N LYS A 152 -27.45 -14.63 18.41
CA LYS A 152 -27.41 -15.07 19.82
C LYS A 152 -26.83 -16.48 20.01
N GLU A 153 -27.17 -17.43 19.13
CA GLU A 153 -26.64 -18.80 19.18
C GLU A 153 -25.20 -18.86 18.64
N ASP A 154 -24.89 -18.04 17.63
CA ASP A 154 -23.56 -17.94 17.06
C ASP A 154 -22.53 -17.38 18.06
N ILE A 155 -22.89 -16.35 18.84
CA ILE A 155 -22.00 -15.80 19.88
C ILE A 155 -21.72 -16.85 20.95
N GLN A 156 -22.74 -17.56 21.45
CA GLN A 156 -22.56 -18.58 22.50
C GLN A 156 -21.67 -19.74 22.04
N THR A 157 -21.75 -20.10 20.75
CA THR A 157 -20.98 -21.23 20.20
C THR A 157 -19.53 -20.85 19.87
N HIS A 158 -19.28 -19.59 19.46
CA HIS A 158 -18.00 -19.19 18.87
C HIS A 158 -17.16 -18.22 19.72
N ILE A 159 -17.71 -17.65 20.80
CA ILE A 159 -16.95 -16.72 21.65
C ILE A 159 -15.66 -17.35 22.19
N ALA A 160 -15.71 -18.56 22.74
CA ALA A 160 -14.52 -19.24 23.28
C ALA A 160 -13.40 -19.45 22.24
N PRO A 161 -13.63 -20.08 21.07
CA PRO A 161 -12.57 -20.27 20.07
C PRO A 161 -12.10 -18.96 19.43
N VAL A 162 -12.96 -17.95 19.29
CA VAL A 162 -12.55 -16.63 18.79
C VAL A 162 -11.68 -15.92 19.83
N SER A 163 -12.06 -15.97 21.10
CA SER A 163 -11.31 -15.36 22.21
C SER A 163 -9.92 -15.99 22.38
N GLU A 164 -9.76 -17.28 22.10
CA GLU A 164 -8.44 -17.93 22.00
C GLU A 164 -7.54 -17.27 20.94
N THR A 165 -8.09 -17.05 19.75
CA THR A 165 -7.40 -16.42 18.62
C THR A 165 -7.10 -14.94 18.89
N VAL A 166 -8.03 -14.23 19.53
CA VAL A 166 -7.84 -12.84 19.96
C VAL A 166 -6.71 -12.75 20.99
N ALA A 167 -6.69 -13.64 21.98
CA ALA A 167 -5.63 -13.67 22.98
C ALA A 167 -4.25 -13.91 22.37
N GLU A 168 -4.12 -14.81 21.38
CA GLU A 168 -2.87 -15.01 20.63
C GLU A 168 -2.42 -13.74 19.90
N ALA A 169 -3.35 -13.05 19.24
CA ALA A 169 -3.05 -11.79 18.57
C ALA A 169 -2.62 -10.69 19.56
N VAL A 170 -3.20 -10.66 20.77
CA VAL A 170 -2.79 -9.74 21.83
C VAL A 170 -1.36 -10.03 22.30
N PHE A 171 -1.01 -11.29 22.54
CA PHE A 171 0.36 -11.67 22.91
C PHE A 171 1.37 -11.24 21.85
N GLN A 172 1.09 -11.48 20.57
CA GLN A 172 1.96 -11.05 19.47
C GLN A 172 2.17 -9.52 19.44
N VAL A 173 1.12 -8.74 19.75
CA VAL A 173 1.21 -7.27 19.80
C VAL A 173 1.98 -6.80 21.04
N VAL A 174 1.78 -7.44 22.19
CA VAL A 174 2.50 -7.12 23.44
C VAL A 174 3.99 -7.46 23.32
N ASP A 175 4.33 -8.64 22.81
CA ASP A 175 5.71 -9.09 22.61
C ASP A 175 6.44 -8.25 21.54
N GLY A 176 5.70 -7.82 20.50
CA GLY A 176 6.19 -6.89 19.49
C GLY A 176 6.35 -5.44 19.97
N ALA A 177 5.74 -5.07 21.11
CA ALA A 177 5.87 -3.76 21.74
C ALA A 177 7.02 -3.69 22.76
N SER A 178 7.45 -4.83 23.33
CA SER A 178 8.53 -4.93 24.33
C SER A 178 9.89 -5.34 23.76
N SER A 179 9.98 -5.71 22.48
CA SER A 179 11.24 -6.07 21.82
C SER A 179 11.32 -5.54 20.39
N SER A 180 12.49 -5.00 20.03
CA SER A 180 12.78 -4.59 18.66
C SER A 180 13.03 -5.83 17.79
N VAL A 181 11.99 -6.23 17.03
CA VAL A 181 11.98 -7.19 15.89
C VAL A 181 12.15 -8.69 16.29
N PRO A 182 11.56 -9.71 15.59
CA PRO A 182 10.63 -9.74 14.44
C PRO A 182 9.26 -10.42 14.71
N CYS A 183 8.25 -10.04 13.92
CA CYS A 183 6.93 -10.67 13.88
C CYS A 183 7.00 -12.06 13.21
N ALA A 184 6.59 -13.10 13.93
CA ALA A 184 6.57 -14.48 13.45
C ALA A 184 5.27 -14.81 12.68
N THR A 185 5.46 -15.14 11.40
CA THR A 185 4.73 -16.13 10.58
C THR A 185 3.24 -16.35 10.85
N GLU A 186 2.39 -15.68 10.06
CA GLU A 186 1.08 -16.24 9.68
C GLU A 186 1.31 -17.48 8.79
N GLN A 187 0.81 -18.64 9.23
CA GLN A 187 0.56 -19.76 8.33
C GLN A 187 -0.67 -19.42 7.48
N GLU A 188 -0.45 -18.77 6.33
CA GLU A 188 -1.45 -18.74 5.25
C GLU A 188 -1.80 -20.18 4.86
N ALA A 189 -3.10 -20.50 4.80
CA ALA A 189 -3.61 -21.64 4.04
C ALA A 189 -2.95 -21.65 2.64
N PRO A 190 -2.61 -22.82 2.06
CA PRO A 190 -1.68 -22.91 0.95
C PRO A 190 -2.09 -22.00 -0.22
N SER A 191 -1.44 -20.84 -0.32
CA SER A 191 -1.66 -19.91 -1.41
C SER A 191 -1.16 -20.57 -2.69
N THR A 192 -2.06 -20.75 -3.65
CA THR A 192 -1.74 -21.39 -4.93
C THR A 192 -0.55 -20.68 -5.56
N LEU A 193 0.34 -21.43 -6.21
CA LEU A 193 1.52 -20.88 -6.92
C LEU A 193 1.14 -19.68 -7.79
N MET A 194 -0.07 -19.68 -8.35
CA MET A 194 -0.63 -18.60 -9.15
C MET A 194 -0.89 -17.30 -8.35
N LYS A 195 -1.40 -17.38 -7.11
CA LYS A 195 -1.55 -16.22 -6.22
C LYS A 195 -0.19 -15.64 -5.83
N LYS A 196 0.79 -16.51 -5.54
CA LYS A 196 2.18 -16.11 -5.25
C LYS A 196 2.84 -15.42 -6.45
N LEU A 197 2.67 -15.98 -7.65
CA LEU A 197 3.16 -15.38 -8.90
C LEU A 197 2.50 -14.02 -9.19
N HIS A 198 1.19 -13.88 -8.96
CA HIS A 198 0.47 -12.62 -9.16
C HIS A 198 0.92 -11.50 -8.22
N SER A 199 1.09 -11.81 -6.92
CA SER A 199 1.68 -10.90 -5.94
C SER A 199 3.14 -10.57 -6.31
N PHE A 200 3.88 -11.54 -6.84
CA PHE A 200 5.25 -11.35 -7.27
C PHE A 200 5.38 -10.34 -8.42
N THR A 201 4.49 -10.39 -9.41
CA THR A 201 4.47 -9.45 -10.54
C THR A 201 3.68 -8.17 -10.26
N LYS A 202 2.97 -8.09 -9.13
CA LYS A 202 2.00 -7.04 -8.75
C LYS A 202 1.25 -6.45 -9.96
N VAL A 203 0.38 -7.26 -10.57
CA VAL A 203 -0.33 -6.93 -11.82
C VAL A 203 -1.06 -5.60 -11.76
N GLU A 204 -1.60 -5.21 -10.59
CA GLU A 204 -2.25 -3.92 -10.33
C GLU A 204 -1.39 -2.71 -10.70
N HIS A 205 -0.08 -2.79 -10.51
CA HIS A 205 0.83 -1.71 -10.89
C HIS A 205 1.19 -1.74 -12.39
N THR A 206 0.85 -2.79 -13.15
CA THR A 206 1.07 -2.84 -14.61
C THR A 206 0.13 -1.89 -15.34
N ILE A 207 -1.08 -1.72 -14.82
CA ILE A 207 -2.10 -0.79 -15.31
C ILE A 207 -1.60 0.67 -15.29
N PHE A 208 -0.67 0.99 -14.38
CA PHE A 208 -0.12 2.34 -14.20
C PHE A 208 0.79 2.81 -15.33
N SER A 209 1.54 1.91 -15.97
CA SER A 209 2.46 2.26 -17.07
C SER A 209 1.77 2.31 -18.44
N LEU A 210 0.56 1.72 -18.57
CA LEU A 210 -0.15 1.64 -19.84
C LEU A 210 -0.54 3.01 -20.41
N PRO A 211 -1.07 3.98 -19.64
CA PRO A 211 -1.39 5.29 -20.18
C PRO A 211 -0.17 6.01 -20.76
N LEU A 212 1.01 5.86 -20.16
CA LEU A 212 2.25 6.46 -20.65
C LEU A 212 2.74 5.80 -21.94
N LEU A 213 2.63 4.48 -22.03
CA LEU A 213 2.90 3.75 -23.28
C LEU A 213 1.95 4.22 -24.39
N PHE A 214 0.65 4.34 -24.11
CA PHE A 214 -0.33 4.82 -25.08
C PHE A 214 -0.13 6.28 -25.45
N ALA A 215 0.25 7.15 -24.52
CA ALA A 215 0.60 8.54 -24.82
C ALA A 215 1.82 8.62 -25.76
N GLY A 216 2.85 7.80 -25.54
CA GLY A 216 3.99 7.71 -26.46
C GLY A 216 3.61 7.20 -27.86
N ALA A 217 2.76 6.17 -27.92
CA ALA A 217 2.24 5.64 -29.19
C ALA A 217 1.37 6.67 -29.93
N TRP A 218 0.54 7.43 -29.21
CA TRP A 218 -0.31 8.50 -29.73
C TRP A 218 0.51 9.64 -30.35
N ILE A 219 1.58 10.06 -29.68
CA ILE A 219 2.53 11.04 -30.23
C ILE A 219 3.17 10.49 -31.50
N GLY A 220 3.56 9.21 -31.50
CA GLY A 220 4.15 8.55 -32.68
C GLY A 220 3.20 8.42 -33.86
N ALA A 221 1.91 8.32 -33.60
CA ALA A 221 0.87 8.28 -34.62
C ALA A 221 0.34 9.68 -35.02
N GLU A 222 1.01 10.75 -34.58
CA GLU A 222 0.61 12.14 -34.87
C GLU A 222 -0.84 12.44 -34.47
N GLY A 223 -1.26 11.94 -33.31
CA GLY A 223 -2.61 12.15 -32.79
C GLY A 223 -3.69 11.25 -33.39
N LYS A 224 -3.31 10.22 -34.16
CA LYS A 224 -4.22 9.19 -34.67
C LYS A 224 -4.16 7.94 -33.80
N CYS A 225 -5.25 7.17 -33.76
CA CYS A 225 -5.22 5.86 -33.09
C CYS A 225 -4.26 4.91 -33.83
N PRO A 226 -3.21 4.37 -33.16
CA PRO A 226 -2.40 3.31 -33.74
C PRO A 226 -3.24 2.05 -33.98
N PRO A 227 -2.85 1.17 -34.93
CA PRO A 227 -3.55 -0.09 -35.15
C PRO A 227 -3.65 -0.91 -33.86
N LEU A 228 -4.81 -1.56 -33.64
CA LEU A 228 -5.05 -2.36 -32.44
C LEU A 228 -3.98 -3.43 -32.23
N ALA A 229 -3.50 -4.06 -33.31
CA ALA A 229 -2.41 -5.04 -33.24
C ALA A 229 -1.13 -4.44 -32.66
N THR A 230 -0.74 -3.22 -33.08
CA THR A 230 0.42 -2.51 -32.54
C THR A 230 0.22 -2.18 -31.06
N LEU A 231 -0.97 -1.72 -30.66
CA LEU A 231 -1.28 -1.43 -29.26
C LEU A 231 -1.19 -2.68 -28.38
N LEU A 232 -1.72 -3.82 -28.84
CA LEU A 232 -1.63 -5.10 -28.12
C LEU A 232 -0.19 -5.59 -27.98
N LEU A 233 0.63 -5.40 -29.01
CA LEU A 233 2.06 -5.72 -28.94
C LEU A 233 2.83 -4.78 -28.00
N ILE A 234 2.49 -3.48 -27.96
CA ILE A 234 3.04 -2.54 -26.99
C ILE A 234 2.69 -2.97 -25.56
N VAL A 235 1.44 -3.42 -25.32
CA VAL A 235 1.04 -3.99 -24.02
C VAL A 235 1.87 -5.23 -23.69
N LEU A 236 2.03 -6.15 -24.65
CA LEU A 236 2.84 -7.36 -24.46
C LEU A 236 4.29 -7.03 -24.06
N VAL A 237 4.92 -6.09 -24.77
CA VAL A 237 6.27 -5.61 -24.45
C VAL A 237 6.31 -4.96 -23.07
N GLY A 238 5.35 -4.10 -22.74
CA GLY A 238 5.26 -3.45 -21.43
C GLY A 238 5.10 -4.44 -20.28
N VAL A 239 4.24 -5.44 -20.44
CA VAL A 239 4.05 -6.54 -19.47
C VAL A 239 5.33 -7.35 -19.32
N GLY A 240 5.98 -7.73 -20.43
CA GLY A 240 7.25 -8.47 -20.41
C GLY A 240 8.36 -7.71 -19.69
N ALA A 241 8.57 -6.44 -20.07
CA ALA A 241 9.56 -5.55 -19.46
C ALA A 241 9.34 -5.39 -17.95
N ARG A 242 8.09 -5.20 -17.54
CA ARG A 242 7.73 -5.04 -16.13
C ARG A 242 7.94 -6.31 -15.33
N THR A 243 7.45 -7.45 -15.83
CA THR A 243 7.65 -8.75 -15.19
C THR A 243 9.13 -9.04 -14.99
N PHE A 244 9.94 -8.80 -16.01
CA PHE A 244 11.39 -8.93 -15.93
C PHE A 244 11.99 -7.97 -14.89
N GLY A 245 11.71 -6.67 -14.98
CA GLY A 245 12.26 -5.66 -14.08
C GLY A 245 11.90 -5.90 -12.61
N MET A 246 10.66 -6.30 -12.32
CA MET A 246 10.23 -6.63 -10.96
C MET A 246 10.90 -7.89 -10.43
N ALA A 247 11.04 -8.92 -11.27
CA ALA A 247 11.74 -10.15 -10.90
C ALA A 247 13.21 -9.86 -10.58
N ILE A 248 13.92 -9.16 -11.48
CA ILE A 248 15.32 -8.79 -11.27
C ILE A 248 15.50 -7.91 -10.04
N ASN A 249 14.62 -6.92 -9.82
CA ASN A 249 14.69 -6.08 -8.63
C ASN A 249 14.61 -6.93 -7.35
N ARG A 250 13.65 -7.86 -7.26
CA ARG A 250 13.47 -8.72 -6.08
C ARG A 250 14.61 -9.74 -5.92
N ILE A 251 15.16 -10.25 -7.02
CA ILE A 251 16.33 -11.15 -7.02
C ILE A 251 17.55 -10.42 -6.46
N LEU A 252 17.84 -9.23 -6.98
CA LEU A 252 19.01 -8.45 -6.57
C LEU A 252 18.86 -7.91 -5.15
N ASP A 253 17.65 -7.56 -4.73
CA ASP A 253 17.38 -7.00 -3.40
C ASP A 253 17.14 -8.04 -2.33
N LYS A 254 17.03 -9.34 -2.64
CA LYS A 254 16.67 -10.40 -1.69
C LYS A 254 17.33 -10.26 -0.31
N ASN A 255 18.64 -10.07 -0.26
CA ASN A 255 19.39 -10.01 0.99
C ASN A 255 19.17 -8.71 1.77
N ILE A 256 18.86 -7.62 1.07
CA ILE A 256 18.49 -6.34 1.68
C ILE A 256 17.05 -6.44 2.19
N ASP A 257 16.15 -6.97 1.36
CA ASP A 257 14.74 -7.14 1.69
C ASP A 257 14.55 -8.06 2.90
N ALA A 258 15.31 -9.17 3.00
CA ALA A 258 15.26 -10.08 4.14
C ALA A 258 15.64 -9.44 5.48
N LYS A 259 16.38 -8.32 5.47
CA LYS A 259 16.75 -7.59 6.69
C LYS A 259 15.80 -6.44 7.01
N ASN A 260 15.02 -5.98 6.03
CA ASN A 260 14.15 -4.82 6.20
C ASN A 260 12.81 -5.30 6.83
N PRO A 261 12.42 -4.78 8.02
CA PRO A 261 11.17 -5.17 8.67
C PRO A 261 9.93 -5.04 7.77
N ARG A 262 9.94 -4.09 6.83
CA ARG A 262 8.85 -3.83 5.89
C ARG A 262 8.81 -4.79 4.70
N THR A 263 9.97 -5.31 4.27
CA THR A 263 10.07 -6.13 3.05
C THR A 263 10.55 -7.55 3.28
N GLN A 264 10.83 -7.94 4.53
CA GLN A 264 11.23 -9.30 4.93
C GLN A 264 10.19 -10.36 4.53
N ASN A 265 8.91 -9.99 4.47
CA ASN A 265 7.81 -10.88 4.09
C ASN A 265 7.62 -11.04 2.57
N ARG A 266 8.45 -10.39 1.73
CA ARG A 266 8.41 -10.60 0.28
C ARG A 266 8.81 -12.04 -0.07
N GLU A 267 8.26 -12.56 -1.15
CA GLU A 267 8.28 -13.99 -1.49
C GLU A 267 9.70 -14.58 -1.59
N LEU A 268 10.66 -13.86 -2.19
CA LEU A 268 12.07 -14.29 -2.26
C LEU A 268 12.84 -14.06 -0.94
N ALA A 269 12.45 -13.06 -0.14
CA ALA A 269 13.09 -12.72 1.12
C ALA A 269 12.65 -13.68 2.24
N ALA A 270 11.35 -13.97 2.32
CA ALA A 270 10.72 -14.93 3.21
C ALA A 270 10.97 -16.40 2.80
N GLY A 271 11.54 -16.64 1.61
CA GLY A 271 11.81 -17.98 1.10
C GLY A 271 10.57 -18.76 0.64
N THR A 272 9.40 -18.12 0.57
CA THR A 272 8.16 -18.75 0.07
C THR A 272 8.20 -19.02 -1.43
N LEU A 273 9.10 -18.35 -2.16
CA LEU A 273 9.45 -18.59 -3.56
C LEU A 273 10.96 -18.82 -3.68
N SER A 274 11.37 -19.84 -4.43
CA SER A 274 12.78 -20.21 -4.61
C SER A 274 13.50 -19.28 -5.61
N MET A 275 14.82 -19.17 -5.51
CA MET A 275 15.61 -18.39 -6.48
C MET A 275 15.39 -18.85 -7.92
N ALA A 276 15.30 -20.17 -8.15
CA ALA A 276 15.05 -20.74 -9.47
C ALA A 276 13.69 -20.30 -10.04
N GLN A 277 12.65 -20.26 -9.21
CA GLN A 277 11.34 -19.73 -9.61
C GLN A 277 11.42 -18.23 -9.93
N GLY A 278 12.17 -17.45 -9.14
CA GLY A 278 12.39 -16.03 -9.41
C GLY A 278 13.06 -15.79 -10.78
N TYR A 279 14.11 -16.53 -11.08
CA TYR A 279 14.75 -16.50 -12.40
C TYR A 279 13.83 -17.01 -13.51
N GLY A 280 12.98 -17.99 -13.24
CA GLY A 280 11.94 -18.45 -14.16
C GLY A 280 10.97 -17.33 -14.54
N VAL A 281 10.50 -16.54 -13.57
CA VAL A 281 9.65 -15.37 -13.85
C VAL A 281 10.39 -14.32 -14.68
N ALA A 282 11.66 -14.04 -14.34
CA ALA A 282 12.49 -13.12 -15.13
C ALA A 282 12.64 -13.62 -16.59
N LEU A 283 12.89 -14.92 -16.77
CA LEU A 283 13.01 -15.55 -18.09
C LEU A 283 11.72 -15.44 -18.91
N VAL A 284 10.56 -15.67 -18.30
CA VAL A 284 9.27 -15.47 -18.97
C VAL A 284 9.10 -14.00 -19.38
N GLY A 285 9.38 -13.06 -18.48
CA GLY A 285 9.28 -11.63 -18.76
C GLY A 285 10.16 -11.19 -19.95
N ILE A 286 11.43 -11.61 -19.96
CA ILE A 286 12.37 -11.24 -21.03
C ILE A 286 12.02 -11.89 -22.37
N VAL A 287 11.49 -13.13 -22.37
CA VAL A 287 11.01 -13.79 -23.60
C VAL A 287 9.81 -13.04 -24.18
N LEU A 288 8.82 -12.69 -23.35
CA LEU A 288 7.67 -11.91 -23.80
C LEU A 288 8.09 -10.52 -24.34
N TYR A 289 9.06 -9.90 -23.68
CA TYR A 289 9.64 -8.62 -24.10
C TYR A 289 10.26 -8.71 -25.50
N PHE A 290 11.21 -9.62 -25.72
CA PHE A 290 11.89 -9.76 -27.02
C PHE A 290 10.95 -10.25 -28.12
N LEU A 291 10.00 -11.15 -27.80
CA LEU A 291 8.98 -11.60 -28.76
C LEU A 291 8.14 -10.40 -29.23
N GLY A 292 7.64 -9.59 -28.31
CA GLY A 292 6.89 -8.38 -28.67
C GLY A 292 7.72 -7.39 -29.47
N CYS A 293 8.99 -7.14 -29.09
CA CYS A 293 9.89 -6.27 -29.85
C CYS A 293 10.15 -6.78 -31.27
N ALA A 294 10.35 -8.09 -31.46
CA ALA A 294 10.55 -8.68 -32.77
C ALA A 294 9.31 -8.54 -33.67
N LEU A 295 8.10 -8.68 -33.10
CA LEU A 295 6.84 -8.53 -33.82
C LEU A 295 6.50 -7.05 -34.13
N LEU A 296 6.95 -6.11 -33.32
CA LEU A 296 6.76 -4.67 -33.57
C LEU A 296 7.66 -4.14 -34.69
N GLY A 297 8.84 -4.71 -34.86
CA GLY A 297 9.69 -4.42 -36.01
C GLY A 297 11.19 -4.41 -35.72
N PRO A 298 12.01 -4.35 -36.79
CA PRO A 298 13.46 -4.49 -36.68
C PRO A 298 14.14 -3.34 -35.93
N ALA A 299 13.64 -2.08 -36.02
CA ALA A 299 14.24 -1.01 -35.23
C ALA A 299 13.93 -1.16 -33.74
N VAL A 300 12.70 -1.55 -33.39
CA VAL A 300 12.31 -1.82 -32.00
C VAL A 300 13.18 -2.94 -31.41
N LEU A 301 13.36 -4.04 -32.14
CA LEU A 301 14.23 -5.13 -31.71
C LEU A 301 15.69 -4.67 -31.56
N LYS A 302 16.22 -3.89 -32.51
CA LYS A 302 17.59 -3.36 -32.47
C LYS A 302 17.84 -2.48 -31.24
N PHE A 303 16.87 -1.67 -30.84
CA PHE A 303 17.00 -0.75 -29.71
C PHE A 303 16.40 -1.28 -28.40
N SER A 304 15.93 -2.51 -28.38
CA SER A 304 15.30 -3.15 -27.22
C SER A 304 16.22 -3.28 -26.00
N LEU A 305 17.55 -3.24 -26.19
CA LEU A 305 18.50 -3.24 -25.08
C LEU A 305 18.51 -1.92 -24.28
N VAL A 306 18.13 -0.80 -24.90
CA VAL A 306 18.16 0.53 -24.26
C VAL A 306 17.28 0.59 -23.00
N PRO A 307 16.00 0.18 -23.01
CA PRO A 307 15.18 0.11 -21.80
C PRO A 307 15.56 -1.07 -20.89
N LEU A 308 16.14 -2.15 -21.42
CA LEU A 308 16.48 -3.35 -20.65
C LEU A 308 17.68 -3.12 -19.71
N ILE A 309 18.67 -2.32 -20.13
CA ILE A 309 19.84 -1.95 -19.32
C ILE A 309 19.42 -1.31 -17.99
N PRO A 310 18.65 -0.19 -17.95
CA PRO A 310 18.24 0.41 -16.70
C PRO A 310 17.33 -0.54 -15.90
N LEU A 311 16.42 -1.29 -16.54
CA LEU A 311 15.58 -2.28 -15.84
C LEU A 311 16.40 -3.36 -15.12
N SER A 312 17.56 -3.72 -15.66
CA SER A 312 18.45 -4.74 -15.07
C SER A 312 19.34 -4.18 -13.97
N LEU A 313 19.70 -2.89 -14.07
CA LEU A 313 20.77 -2.30 -13.26
C LEU A 313 20.27 -1.33 -12.18
N TYR A 314 19.08 -0.72 -12.31
CA TYR A 314 18.67 0.36 -11.43
C TYR A 314 18.63 -0.06 -9.94
N SER A 315 18.23 -1.30 -9.65
CA SER A 315 18.20 -1.86 -8.30
C SER A 315 19.57 -1.89 -7.64
N LEU A 316 20.65 -1.97 -8.43
CA LEU A 316 22.03 -1.95 -7.92
C LEU A 316 22.47 -0.57 -7.47
N LEU A 317 21.87 0.50 -8.00
CA LEU A 317 22.33 1.88 -7.75
C LEU A 317 22.34 2.23 -6.27
N LYS A 318 21.42 1.69 -5.47
CA LYS A 318 21.35 1.91 -4.02
C LYS A 318 22.59 1.42 -3.25
N ARG A 319 23.46 0.62 -3.88
CA ARG A 319 24.75 0.19 -3.32
C ARG A 319 25.87 1.18 -3.59
N PHE A 320 25.70 2.05 -4.59
CA PHE A 320 26.76 2.89 -5.14
C PHE A 320 26.47 4.39 -5.03
N THR A 321 25.21 4.82 -5.05
CA THR A 321 24.84 6.24 -5.05
C THR A 321 23.56 6.49 -4.27
N THR A 322 23.46 7.65 -3.62
CA THR A 322 22.23 8.13 -2.98
C THR A 322 21.18 8.54 -4.01
N LEU A 323 21.60 8.81 -5.25
CA LEU A 323 20.73 9.18 -6.38
C LEU A 323 19.98 7.99 -7.01
N CYS A 324 19.87 6.86 -6.31
CA CYS A 324 19.29 5.62 -6.83
C CYS A 324 17.84 5.78 -7.32
N HIS A 325 17.08 6.71 -6.73
CA HIS A 325 15.69 7.02 -7.08
C HIS A 325 15.51 7.47 -8.54
N TYR A 326 16.54 8.09 -9.13
CA TYR A 326 16.50 8.49 -10.53
C TYR A 326 16.66 7.30 -11.50
N GLY A 327 17.12 6.13 -11.01
CA GLY A 327 17.23 4.92 -11.81
C GLY A 327 15.87 4.37 -12.25
N ILE A 328 14.88 4.34 -11.34
CA ILE A 328 13.50 3.99 -11.71
C ILE A 328 12.87 5.06 -12.60
N GLY A 329 13.28 6.33 -12.43
CA GLY A 329 13.01 7.42 -13.36
C GLY A 329 13.42 7.09 -14.79
N VAL A 330 14.68 6.67 -15.00
CA VAL A 330 15.18 6.28 -16.33
C VAL A 330 14.35 5.13 -16.89
N CYS A 331 14.07 4.10 -16.08
CA CYS A 331 13.25 2.97 -16.52
C CYS A 331 11.89 3.45 -17.04
N MET A 332 11.20 4.31 -16.29
CA MET A 332 9.87 4.78 -16.67
C MET A 332 9.90 5.74 -17.87
N ALA A 333 10.91 6.59 -17.98
CA ALA A 333 11.07 7.52 -19.10
C ALA A 333 11.22 6.81 -20.45
N THR A 334 11.80 5.61 -20.46
CA THR A 334 11.92 4.79 -21.67
C THR A 334 10.59 4.21 -22.15
N ALA A 335 9.55 4.17 -21.32
CA ALA A 335 8.25 3.64 -21.71
C ALA A 335 7.57 4.44 -22.85
N PRO A 336 7.29 5.76 -22.70
CA PRO A 336 6.72 6.54 -23.80
C PRO A 336 7.64 6.60 -25.03
N ILE A 337 8.97 6.65 -24.84
CA ILE A 337 9.93 6.62 -25.94
C ILE A 337 9.84 5.29 -26.72
N GLY A 338 9.83 4.16 -26.01
CA GLY A 338 9.73 2.84 -26.64
C GLY A 338 8.43 2.66 -27.42
N ALA A 339 7.31 3.15 -26.88
CA ALA A 339 6.03 3.12 -27.58
C ALA A 339 5.99 4.04 -28.81
N PHE A 340 6.62 5.22 -28.76
CA PHE A 340 6.81 6.08 -29.92
C PHE A 340 7.61 5.38 -31.02
N VAL A 341 8.74 4.76 -30.67
CA VAL A 341 9.57 4.00 -31.62
C VAL A 341 8.81 2.81 -32.20
N ALA A 342 7.96 2.17 -31.39
CA ALA A 342 7.10 1.06 -31.84
C ALA A 342 6.08 1.45 -32.91
N VAL A 343 5.66 2.71 -32.95
CA VAL A 343 4.73 3.23 -33.96
C VAL A 343 5.47 3.81 -35.17
N THR A 344 6.55 4.57 -34.93
CA THR A 344 7.22 5.35 -35.97
C THR A 344 8.39 4.62 -36.64
N ASN A 345 8.93 3.58 -36.00
CA ASN A 345 10.18 2.93 -36.38
C ASN A 345 11.36 3.93 -36.55
N SER A 346 11.31 5.06 -35.84
CA SER A 346 12.23 6.20 -35.95
C SER A 346 12.77 6.63 -34.59
N LEU A 347 13.98 7.19 -34.58
CA LEU A 347 14.61 7.83 -33.41
C LEU A 347 14.56 9.36 -33.45
N ALA A 348 13.80 9.94 -34.39
CA ALA A 348 13.58 11.38 -34.46
C ALA A 348 12.55 11.79 -33.39
N PHE A 349 13.03 12.02 -32.16
CA PHE A 349 12.16 12.32 -31.02
C PHE A 349 11.68 13.79 -31.06
N PRO A 350 10.36 14.04 -31.17
CA PRO A 350 9.82 15.39 -31.15
C PRO A 350 9.91 15.99 -29.73
N PRO A 351 9.94 17.33 -29.57
CA PRO A 351 9.99 17.98 -28.27
C PRO A 351 8.90 17.53 -27.29
N VAL A 352 7.68 17.30 -27.78
CA VAL A 352 6.54 16.82 -26.97
C VAL A 352 6.83 15.45 -26.34
N LEU A 353 7.48 14.54 -27.06
CA LEU A 353 7.88 13.24 -26.52
C LEU A 353 8.96 13.38 -25.43
N LEU A 354 9.93 14.28 -25.64
CA LEU A 354 10.99 14.54 -24.68
C LEU A 354 10.43 15.16 -23.38
N LEU A 355 9.45 16.07 -23.51
CA LEU A 355 8.73 16.63 -22.36
C LEU A 355 7.95 15.53 -21.60
N LEU A 356 7.28 14.61 -22.32
CA LEU A 356 6.59 13.48 -21.70
C LEU A 356 7.58 12.55 -20.98
N ALA A 357 8.72 12.26 -21.58
CA ALA A 357 9.76 11.45 -20.97
C ALA A 357 10.37 12.12 -19.73
N LEU A 358 10.61 13.44 -19.78
CA LEU A 358 11.10 14.23 -18.65
C LEU A 358 10.09 14.28 -17.50
N PHE A 359 8.81 14.54 -17.81
CA PHE A 359 7.71 14.42 -16.84
C PHE A 359 7.75 13.05 -16.18
N THR A 360 7.76 11.99 -16.98
CA THR A 360 7.70 10.61 -16.49
C THR A 360 8.90 10.27 -15.59
N PHE A 361 10.09 10.70 -15.99
CA PHE A 361 11.33 10.54 -15.22
C PHE A 361 11.23 11.21 -13.84
N CYS A 362 10.90 12.50 -13.81
CA CYS A 362 10.89 13.30 -12.59
C CYS A 362 9.75 12.89 -11.66
N TRP A 363 8.57 12.62 -12.20
CA TRP A 363 7.39 12.20 -11.45
C TRP A 363 7.68 10.95 -10.62
N ILE A 364 8.09 9.84 -11.25
CA ILE A 364 8.29 8.60 -10.49
C ILE A 364 9.50 8.70 -9.55
N SER A 365 10.54 9.44 -9.95
CA SER A 365 11.73 9.64 -9.10
C SER A 365 11.38 10.39 -7.81
N GLY A 366 10.59 11.46 -7.91
CA GLY A 366 10.17 12.23 -6.73
C GLY A 366 9.27 11.42 -5.81
N PHE A 367 8.34 10.64 -6.36
CA PHE A 367 7.49 9.75 -5.56
C PHE A 367 8.30 8.62 -4.90
N ASP A 368 9.31 8.07 -5.58
CA ASP A 368 10.21 7.07 -5.00
C ASP A 368 11.04 7.64 -3.84
N ILE A 369 11.47 8.90 -3.92
CA ILE A 369 12.12 9.60 -2.79
C ILE A 369 11.17 9.72 -1.59
N ILE A 370 9.90 10.10 -1.82
CA ILE A 370 8.89 10.17 -0.76
C ILE A 370 8.66 8.79 -0.14
N TYR A 371 8.58 7.74 -0.97
CA TYR A 371 8.36 6.38 -0.51
C TYR A 371 9.50 5.87 0.38
N ALA A 372 10.74 6.20 0.01
CA ALA A 372 11.94 5.84 0.77
C ALA A 372 12.06 6.54 2.13
N LEU A 373 11.18 7.52 2.46
CA LEU A 373 11.09 8.07 3.81
C LEU A 373 10.72 7.00 4.86
N LEU A 374 10.05 5.92 4.44
CA LEU A 374 9.67 4.79 5.31
C LEU A 374 10.86 3.97 5.79
N ASP A 375 11.99 4.03 5.07
CA ASP A 375 13.14 3.15 5.28
C ASP A 375 14.39 3.89 5.76
N ILE A 376 14.28 5.15 6.26
CA ILE A 376 15.44 5.98 6.64
C ILE A 376 16.38 5.28 7.62
N ASP A 377 15.83 4.77 8.73
CA ASP A 377 16.64 4.17 9.79
C ASP A 377 17.23 2.83 9.34
N PHE A 378 16.45 2.04 8.62
CA PHE A 378 16.90 0.79 8.02
C PHE A 378 18.05 1.02 7.03
N ASP A 379 17.89 1.98 6.12
CA ASP A 379 18.87 2.29 5.08
C ASP A 379 20.19 2.76 5.71
N ARG A 380 20.13 3.59 6.75
CA ARG A 380 21.30 4.02 7.52
C ARG A 380 22.01 2.85 8.20
N ALA A 381 21.26 2.01 8.90
CA ALA A 381 21.81 0.86 9.62
C ALA A 381 22.44 -0.17 8.67
N ASN A 382 21.87 -0.36 7.48
CA ASN A 382 22.30 -1.36 6.51
C ASN A 382 23.17 -0.80 5.36
N LYS A 383 23.59 0.47 5.47
CA LYS A 383 24.44 1.16 4.49
C LYS A 383 23.83 1.18 3.07
N VAL A 384 22.51 1.20 2.97
CA VAL A 384 21.79 1.43 1.72
C VAL A 384 21.84 2.93 1.43
N ARG A 385 22.28 3.30 0.24
CA ARG A 385 22.44 4.70 -0.17
C ARG A 385 21.12 5.19 -0.77
N SER A 386 20.43 6.06 -0.06
CA SER A 386 19.20 6.73 -0.52
C SER A 386 19.24 8.22 -0.16
N ILE A 387 18.46 9.05 -0.87
CA ILE A 387 18.34 10.49 -0.58
C ILE A 387 17.83 10.71 0.86
N PRO A 388 16.76 10.02 1.31
CA PRO A 388 16.30 10.11 2.70
C PRO A 388 17.34 9.73 3.75
N ALA A 389 18.09 8.64 3.54
CA ALA A 389 19.14 8.22 4.47
C ALA A 389 20.24 9.27 4.60
N ALA A 390 20.64 9.89 3.48
CA ALA A 390 21.73 10.87 3.42
C ALA A 390 21.34 12.26 3.93
N LEU A 391 20.14 12.74 3.60
CA LEU A 391 19.73 14.12 3.87
C LEU A 391 18.73 14.26 5.04
N GLY A 392 18.12 13.16 5.46
CA GLY A 392 17.01 13.17 6.42
C GLY A 392 15.66 13.53 5.76
N ALA A 393 14.58 13.35 6.51
CA ALA A 393 13.21 13.43 5.97
C ALA A 393 12.87 14.78 5.33
N SER A 394 13.11 15.90 6.03
CA SER A 394 12.72 17.23 5.55
C SER A 394 13.45 17.65 4.27
N LYS A 395 14.77 17.42 4.20
CA LYS A 395 15.56 17.75 3.00
C LYS A 395 15.25 16.80 1.85
N ALA A 396 14.98 15.52 2.12
CA ALA A 396 14.54 14.59 1.09
C ALA A 396 13.18 14.99 0.50
N GLN A 397 12.23 15.44 1.33
CA GLN A 397 10.96 16.01 0.86
C GLN A 397 11.17 17.25 0.00
N LEU A 398 12.12 18.14 0.34
CA LEU A 398 12.47 19.28 -0.51
C LEU A 398 13.01 18.83 -1.87
N VAL A 399 13.91 17.84 -1.91
CA VAL A 399 14.44 17.30 -3.18
C VAL A 399 13.33 16.65 -4.01
N ALA A 400 12.43 15.90 -3.37
CA ALA A 400 11.25 15.37 -4.05
C ALA A 400 10.37 16.50 -4.59
N ALA A 401 10.14 17.58 -3.83
CA ALA A 401 9.31 18.72 -4.23
C ALA A 401 9.89 19.44 -5.44
N LEU A 402 11.19 19.70 -5.45
CA LEU A 402 11.90 20.27 -6.59
C LEU A 402 11.83 19.35 -7.82
N THR A 403 11.96 18.03 -7.62
CA THR A 403 11.85 17.05 -8.71
C THR A 403 10.43 17.03 -9.28
N HIS A 404 9.40 17.04 -8.44
CA HIS A 404 8.00 17.14 -8.86
C HIS A 404 7.67 18.49 -9.52
N LEU A 405 8.29 19.59 -9.10
CA LEU A 405 8.13 20.88 -9.75
C LEU A 405 8.66 20.86 -11.19
N ILE A 406 9.83 20.26 -11.42
CA ILE A 406 10.37 20.05 -12.77
C ILE A 406 9.43 19.15 -13.59
N SER A 407 8.93 18.08 -12.98
CA SER A 407 7.93 17.20 -13.60
C SER A 407 6.70 17.98 -14.06
N PHE A 408 6.13 18.78 -13.17
CA PHE A 408 4.92 19.55 -13.45
C PHE A 408 5.19 20.65 -14.49
N ALA A 409 6.33 21.32 -14.42
CA ALA A 409 6.72 22.30 -15.44
C ALA A 409 6.84 21.67 -16.83
N ALA A 410 7.44 20.48 -16.95
CA ALA A 410 7.48 19.74 -18.21
C ALA A 410 6.07 19.41 -18.72
N LEU A 411 5.16 19.04 -17.83
CA LEU A 411 3.76 18.75 -18.17
C LEU A 411 2.98 20.01 -18.61
N VAL A 412 3.24 21.17 -18.00
CA VAL A 412 2.67 22.46 -18.42
C VAL A 412 3.16 22.84 -19.82
N LEU A 413 4.47 22.72 -20.09
CA LEU A 413 5.02 22.97 -21.43
C LEU A 413 4.46 22.00 -22.47
N LEU A 414 4.25 20.75 -22.07
CA LEU A 414 3.60 19.75 -22.91
C LEU A 414 2.16 20.18 -23.22
N TRP A 415 1.37 20.56 -22.20
CA TRP A 415 0.00 21.04 -22.37
C TRP A 415 -0.06 22.25 -23.31
N MET A 416 0.86 23.21 -23.17
CA MET A 416 0.94 24.37 -24.07
C MET A 416 1.19 23.99 -25.53
N SER A 417 1.78 22.81 -25.78
CA SER A 417 2.07 22.30 -27.13
C SER A 417 0.89 21.54 -27.74
N VAL A 418 0.00 20.94 -26.93
CA VAL A 418 -1.13 20.13 -27.40
C VAL A 418 -2.50 20.79 -27.20
N GLY A 419 -2.64 21.73 -26.27
CA GLY A 419 -3.90 22.43 -25.99
C GLY A 419 -5.06 21.52 -25.54
N GLY A 420 -6.28 22.05 -25.61
CA GLY A 420 -7.51 21.31 -25.32
C GLY A 420 -8.03 21.44 -23.88
N MET A 421 -9.36 21.56 -23.75
CA MET A 421 -10.02 21.73 -22.45
C MET A 421 -9.91 20.47 -21.58
N LEU A 422 -10.10 19.29 -22.17
CA LEU A 422 -9.99 18.02 -21.44
C LEU A 422 -8.54 17.75 -21.00
N SER A 423 -7.57 18.07 -21.85
CA SER A 423 -6.15 18.05 -21.50
C SER A 423 -5.83 19.01 -20.33
N PHE A 424 -6.43 20.20 -20.32
CA PHE A 424 -6.27 21.15 -19.21
C PHE A 424 -6.85 20.60 -17.89
N VAL A 425 -8.01 19.94 -17.93
CA VAL A 425 -8.57 19.26 -16.75
C VAL A 425 -7.62 18.15 -16.26
N ALA A 426 -7.06 17.35 -17.15
CA ALA A 426 -6.07 16.34 -16.79
C ALA A 426 -4.81 16.95 -16.15
N LEU A 427 -4.34 18.09 -16.65
CA LEU A 427 -3.23 18.84 -16.05
C LEU A 427 -3.57 19.28 -14.61
N LEU A 428 -4.77 19.82 -14.38
CA LEU A 428 -5.21 20.23 -13.04
C LEU A 428 -5.33 19.03 -12.07
N VAL A 429 -5.81 17.88 -12.53
CA VAL A 429 -5.84 16.66 -11.73
C VAL A 429 -4.43 16.22 -11.35
N SER A 430 -3.48 16.26 -12.29
CA SER A 430 -2.06 15.98 -12.00
C SER A 430 -1.48 16.99 -11.00
N ALA A 431 -1.82 18.28 -11.11
CA ALA A 431 -1.39 19.32 -10.17
C ALA A 431 -1.90 19.05 -8.75
N GLY A 432 -3.18 18.72 -8.62
CA GLY A 432 -3.80 18.35 -7.34
C GLY A 432 -3.14 17.13 -6.72
N ALA A 433 -2.82 16.11 -7.52
CA ALA A 433 -2.11 14.93 -7.04
C ALA A 433 -0.68 15.24 -6.56
N PHE A 434 0.07 16.10 -7.28
CA PHE A 434 1.37 16.56 -6.79
C PHE A 434 1.27 17.35 -5.48
N GLY A 435 0.26 18.21 -5.33
CA GLY A 435 0.01 18.94 -4.08
C GLY A 435 -0.33 17.99 -2.92
N ALA A 436 -1.23 17.02 -3.17
CA ALA A 436 -1.63 16.03 -2.19
C ALA A 436 -0.45 15.17 -1.69
N ALA A 437 0.57 14.93 -2.53
CA ALA A 437 1.78 14.21 -2.15
C ALA A 437 2.59 14.86 -1.03
N TYR A 438 2.35 16.14 -0.71
CA TYR A 438 3.04 16.88 0.35
C TYR A 438 2.17 17.18 1.57
N LEU A 439 0.89 16.78 1.55
CA LEU A 439 0.02 16.94 2.72
C LEU A 439 0.45 15.98 3.83
N GLN A 440 0.86 16.56 4.97
CA GLN A 440 1.37 15.79 6.10
C GLN A 440 0.32 14.84 6.70
N SER A 441 -0.97 15.20 6.58
CA SER A 441 -2.10 14.38 7.01
C SER A 441 -2.27 13.06 6.24
N ILE A 442 -1.72 12.96 5.02
CA ILE A 442 -1.83 11.76 4.19
C ILE A 442 -0.67 10.82 4.53
N PRO A 443 -0.88 9.51 4.78
CA PRO A 443 0.23 8.59 5.04
C PRO A 443 1.19 8.45 3.85
N VAL A 444 2.49 8.24 4.12
CA VAL A 444 3.53 8.11 3.06
C VAL A 444 3.23 6.99 2.06
N GLY A 445 2.69 5.86 2.53
CA GLY A 445 2.25 4.77 1.65
C GLY A 445 1.20 5.22 0.63
N VAL A 446 0.22 6.04 1.06
CA VAL A 446 -0.86 6.60 0.23
C VAL A 446 -0.33 7.66 -0.75
N ARG A 447 0.68 8.44 -0.32
CA ARG A 447 1.37 9.40 -1.20
C ARG A 447 2.06 8.70 -2.36
N PHE A 448 2.79 7.61 -2.10
CA PHE A 448 3.40 6.82 -3.18
C PHE A 448 2.36 6.07 -4.01
N PHE A 449 1.35 5.46 -3.38
CA PHE A 449 0.23 4.82 -4.08
C PHE A 449 -1.02 4.90 -3.21
N PRO A 450 -2.12 5.53 -3.64
CA PRO A 450 -2.56 5.76 -5.03
C PRO A 450 -2.26 7.14 -5.64
N ILE A 451 -1.76 8.12 -4.88
CA ILE A 451 -1.64 9.51 -5.38
C ILE A 451 -0.68 9.61 -6.57
N SER A 452 0.47 8.92 -6.54
CA SER A 452 1.36 8.85 -7.70
C SER A 452 0.63 8.35 -8.94
N ALA A 453 -0.20 7.31 -8.82
CA ALA A 453 -0.96 6.73 -9.94
C ALA A 453 -1.89 7.75 -10.59
N ILE A 454 -2.60 8.54 -9.78
CA ILE A 454 -3.45 9.62 -10.28
C ILE A 454 -2.60 10.63 -11.06
N ALA A 455 -1.46 11.08 -10.50
CA ALA A 455 -0.57 12.02 -11.18
C ALA A 455 -0.06 11.49 -12.53
N GLY A 456 0.36 10.23 -12.60
CA GLY A 456 0.86 9.62 -13.83
C GLY A 456 -0.19 9.42 -14.90
N ILE A 457 -1.35 8.87 -14.52
CA ILE A 457 -2.47 8.64 -15.43
C ILE A 457 -2.95 9.99 -15.97
N ALA A 458 -3.16 10.97 -15.09
CA ALA A 458 -3.57 12.32 -15.48
C ALA A 458 -2.52 12.98 -16.40
N GLY A 459 -1.22 12.85 -16.08
CA GLY A 459 -0.15 13.36 -16.94
C GLY A 459 -0.13 12.73 -18.34
N ALA A 460 -0.36 11.42 -18.46
CA ALA A 460 -0.51 10.76 -19.76
C ALA A 460 -1.76 11.26 -20.52
N LEU A 461 -2.86 11.49 -19.80
CA LEU A 461 -4.10 12.02 -20.38
C LEU A 461 -3.96 13.45 -20.92
N VAL A 462 -3.01 14.26 -20.43
CA VAL A 462 -2.70 15.57 -21.03
C VAL A 462 -2.38 15.41 -22.52
N VAL A 463 -1.60 14.38 -22.88
CA VAL A 463 -1.28 14.09 -24.29
C VAL A 463 -2.48 13.51 -25.02
N LEU A 464 -3.13 12.50 -24.43
CA LEU A 464 -4.18 11.72 -25.11
C LEU A 464 -5.48 12.52 -25.34
N LEU A 465 -5.73 13.55 -24.53
CA LEU A 465 -6.89 14.43 -24.61
C LEU A 465 -6.53 15.81 -25.18
N GLY A 466 -5.33 15.95 -25.75
CA GLY A 466 -4.87 17.13 -26.48
C GLY A 466 -5.69 17.37 -27.74
N GLY A 467 -5.76 18.63 -28.17
CA GLY A 467 -6.56 19.09 -29.32
C GLY A 467 -5.82 19.14 -30.64
#